data_AF-A0A2E0F209-F1
#
_entry.id   AF-A0A2E0F209-F1
#
_cell.length_a   1.000
_cell.length_b   1.000
_cell.length_c   1.000
_cell.angle_alpha   90.00
_cell.angle_beta   90.00
_cell.angle_gamma   90.00
#
_symmetry.space_group_name_H-M   'P 1'
#
loop_
_entity.id
_entity.type
_entity.pdbx_description
1 polymer ?
#
loop_
_entity_poly.entity_id
_entity_poly.type
_entity_poly.pdbx_seq_one_letter_code
_entity_poly.pdbx_strand_id
1 'polypeptide(L)'
;MMIPAHALAGIACIHLGLMASRGNKHWLWIGLIFAFLSHAVIDALAIFTYHDSSPSGTPFSQLVFWFWIATAISVIYWALQNDRRYGYGILVALSYDLWDHWILRTISCSQEGFPEGCMSLYAYEHLHLHQLEWFILDSVFAGVERHYGDESFFIVELLFAGLLCWAISWLRRRAPLPVGVEEE
;
A
#
# COMPACT_ATOMS: atom_id res chain seq x y z
N MET A 1 -0.80 9.26 -1.94
CA MET A 1 -1.19 7.89 -1.55
C MET A 1 -1.66 7.13 -2.79
N MET A 2 -0.84 6.19 -3.25
CA MET A 2 -1.22 5.24 -4.30
C MET A 2 -1.92 4.02 -3.68
N ILE A 3 -3.09 4.18 -3.02
CA ILE A 3 -3.82 3.05 -2.39
C ILE A 3 -3.86 1.80 -3.28
N PRO A 4 -4.16 1.92 -4.60
CA PRO A 4 -4.21 0.76 -5.46
C PRO A 4 -2.88 0.01 -5.52
N ALA A 5 -1.75 0.72 -5.47
CA ALA A 5 -0.44 0.08 -5.46
C ALA A 5 -0.24 -0.76 -4.19
N HIS A 6 -0.63 -0.29 -3.01
CA HIS A 6 -0.57 -1.09 -1.77
C HIS A 6 -1.52 -2.29 -1.83
N ALA A 7 -2.73 -2.10 -2.33
CA ALA A 7 -3.68 -3.20 -2.49
C ALA A 7 -3.15 -4.27 -3.46
N LEU A 8 -2.65 -3.86 -4.63
CA LEU A 8 -2.04 -4.74 -5.63
C LEU A 8 -0.79 -5.43 -5.08
N ALA A 9 0.07 -4.72 -4.34
CA ALA A 9 1.24 -5.29 -3.68
C ALA A 9 0.83 -6.36 -2.66
N GLY A 10 -0.20 -6.10 -1.86
CA GLY A 10 -0.78 -7.08 -0.94
C GLY A 10 -1.24 -8.36 -1.66
N ILE A 11 -1.93 -8.23 -2.80
CA ILE A 11 -2.34 -9.36 -3.65
C ILE A 11 -1.12 -10.14 -4.16
N ALA A 12 -0.13 -9.45 -4.73
CA ALA A 12 1.09 -10.07 -5.24
C ALA A 12 1.84 -10.83 -4.13
N CYS A 13 1.93 -10.25 -2.93
CA CYS A 13 2.61 -10.86 -1.78
C CYS A 13 2.00 -12.19 -1.36
N ILE A 14 0.69 -12.39 -1.50
CA ILE A 14 0.04 -13.68 -1.25
C ILE A 14 0.61 -14.78 -2.18
N HIS A 15 0.80 -14.48 -3.45
CA HIS A 15 1.43 -15.42 -4.40
C HIS A 15 2.92 -15.61 -4.12
N LEU A 16 3.63 -14.54 -3.77
CA LEU A 16 5.05 -14.63 -3.43
C LEU A 16 5.27 -15.48 -2.17
N GLY A 17 4.37 -15.41 -1.19
CA GLY A 17 4.38 -16.29 -0.01
C GLY A 17 4.25 -17.76 -0.39
N LEU A 18 3.38 -18.09 -1.35
CA LEU A 18 3.25 -19.44 -1.91
C LEU A 18 4.53 -19.90 -2.61
N MET A 19 5.14 -19.04 -3.43
CA MET A 19 6.38 -19.38 -4.13
C MET A 19 7.54 -19.58 -3.14
N ALA A 20 7.64 -18.71 -2.14
CA ALA A 20 8.69 -18.77 -1.13
C ALA A 20 8.56 -19.99 -0.21
N SER A 21 7.33 -20.40 0.11
CA SER A 21 7.07 -21.54 1.00
C SER A 21 7.42 -22.90 0.39
N ARG A 22 7.58 -22.98 -0.94
CA ARG A 22 7.82 -24.22 -1.71
C ARG A 22 6.86 -25.35 -1.35
N GLY A 23 5.58 -25.01 -1.12
CA GLY A 23 4.52 -25.98 -0.81
C GLY A 23 4.27 -26.22 0.69
N ASN A 24 4.91 -25.46 1.58
CA ASN A 24 4.60 -25.52 3.02
C ASN A 24 3.22 -24.88 3.32
N LYS A 25 2.46 -25.49 4.24
CA LYS A 25 1.15 -25.01 4.72
C LYS A 25 1.14 -23.59 5.26
N HIS A 26 2.28 -23.08 5.72
CA HIS A 26 2.40 -21.72 6.29
C HIS A 26 2.56 -20.62 5.23
N TRP A 27 2.39 -20.94 3.95
CA TRP A 27 2.58 -20.00 2.84
C TRP A 27 1.77 -18.70 2.97
N LEU A 28 0.55 -18.78 3.50
CA LEU A 28 -0.29 -17.60 3.68
C LEU A 28 0.34 -16.62 4.68
N TRP A 29 0.85 -17.12 5.82
CA TRP A 29 1.54 -16.30 6.81
C TRP A 29 2.79 -15.63 6.26
N ILE A 30 3.57 -16.34 5.45
CA ILE A 30 4.72 -15.76 4.74
C ILE A 30 4.26 -14.63 3.81
N GLY A 31 3.17 -14.86 3.07
CA GLY A 31 2.58 -13.85 2.20
C GLY A 31 2.08 -12.61 2.95
N LEU A 32 1.50 -12.78 4.15
CA LEU A 32 1.08 -11.66 4.99
C LEU A 32 2.27 -10.86 5.52
N ILE A 33 3.37 -11.52 5.91
CA ILE A 33 4.61 -10.82 6.30
C ILE A 33 5.15 -10.02 5.12
N PHE A 34 5.17 -10.59 3.92
CA PHE A 34 5.56 -9.86 2.71
C PHE A 34 4.61 -8.69 2.43
N ALA A 35 3.30 -8.87 2.59
CA ALA A 35 2.33 -7.80 2.40
C ALA A 35 2.57 -6.65 3.39
N PHE A 36 2.86 -6.96 4.65
CA PHE A 36 3.18 -5.98 5.69
C PHE A 36 4.43 -5.17 5.33
N LEU A 37 5.50 -5.85 4.95
CA LEU A 37 6.75 -5.20 4.54
C LEU A 37 6.63 -4.45 3.21
N SER A 38 5.73 -4.89 2.33
CA SER A 38 5.53 -4.25 1.03
C SER A 38 5.08 -2.81 1.15
N HIS A 39 4.36 -2.44 2.22
CA HIS A 39 3.88 -1.08 2.43
C HIS A 39 5.02 -0.06 2.37
N ALA A 40 6.00 -0.20 3.28
CA ALA A 40 7.16 0.68 3.34
C ALA A 40 7.97 0.73 2.03
N VAL A 41 8.00 -0.38 1.26
CA VAL A 41 8.63 -0.40 -0.06
C VAL A 41 7.83 0.42 -1.07
N ILE A 42 6.50 0.30 -1.07
CA ILE A 42 5.64 1.08 -1.97
C ILE A 42 5.75 2.57 -1.65
N ASP A 43 5.70 2.98 -0.38
CA ASP A 43 5.80 4.41 -0.04
C ASP A 43 7.18 4.99 -0.33
N ALA A 44 8.23 4.24 -0.01
CA ALA A 44 9.59 4.66 -0.32
C ALA A 44 9.80 4.86 -1.83
N LEU A 45 9.08 4.12 -2.68
CA LEU A 45 9.10 4.34 -4.13
C LEU A 45 8.15 5.46 -4.56
N ALA A 46 7.00 5.58 -3.91
CA ALA A 46 5.97 6.57 -4.20
C ALA A 46 6.47 8.00 -3.97
N ILE A 47 7.35 8.23 -2.98
CA ILE A 47 7.84 9.57 -2.63
C ILE A 47 8.59 10.27 -3.77
N PHE A 48 9.05 9.52 -4.78
CA PHE A 48 9.74 10.05 -5.97
C PHE A 48 8.79 10.39 -7.12
N THR A 49 7.48 10.34 -6.90
CA THR A 49 6.44 10.57 -7.91
C THR A 49 5.56 11.79 -7.57
N TYR A 50 4.48 12.02 -8.34
CA TYR A 50 3.64 13.22 -8.24
C TYR A 50 3.09 13.44 -6.82
N HIS A 51 2.59 12.40 -6.14
CA HIS A 51 2.26 12.30 -4.71
C HIS A 51 1.37 13.41 -4.04
N ASP A 52 1.11 14.55 -4.68
CA ASP A 52 0.21 15.61 -4.20
C ASP A 52 -1.25 15.33 -4.62
N SER A 53 -1.91 14.52 -3.79
CA SER A 53 -3.27 14.03 -4.01
C SER A 53 -4.18 14.48 -2.86
N SER A 54 -4.96 15.54 -3.10
CA SER A 54 -5.85 16.14 -2.11
C SER A 54 -7.26 16.36 -2.67
N PRO A 55 -8.33 16.04 -1.92
CA PRO A 55 -9.72 16.30 -2.34
C PRO A 55 -10.07 17.80 -2.35
N SER A 56 -9.23 18.65 -1.76
CA SER A 56 -9.38 20.12 -1.73
C SER A 56 -8.22 20.86 -2.40
N GLY A 57 -7.33 20.13 -3.10
CA GLY A 57 -6.16 20.68 -3.80
C GLY A 57 -6.50 21.33 -5.14
N THR A 58 -5.50 21.44 -6.02
CA THR A 58 -5.69 21.89 -7.41
C THR A 58 -6.64 20.96 -8.18
N PRO A 59 -7.24 21.39 -9.31
CA PRO A 59 -8.08 20.52 -10.13
C PRO A 59 -7.40 19.20 -10.53
N PHE A 60 -6.10 19.24 -10.85
CA PHE A 60 -5.32 18.04 -11.17
C PHE A 60 -5.13 17.15 -9.93
N SER A 61 -4.75 17.72 -8.78
CA SER A 61 -4.64 16.98 -7.51
C SER A 61 -5.95 16.28 -7.11
N GLN A 62 -7.10 16.97 -7.29
CA GLN A 62 -8.42 16.38 -7.04
C GLN A 62 -8.73 15.24 -8.01
N LEU A 63 -8.41 15.40 -9.30
CA LEU A 63 -8.58 14.35 -10.30
C LEU A 63 -7.77 13.11 -9.92
N VAL A 64 -6.50 13.29 -9.59
CA VAL A 64 -5.60 12.18 -9.17
C VAL A 64 -6.13 11.50 -7.92
N PHE A 65 -6.57 12.28 -6.91
CA PHE A 65 -7.17 11.74 -5.69
C PHE A 65 -8.37 10.83 -6.01
N TRP A 66 -9.37 11.34 -6.74
CA TRP A 66 -10.58 10.58 -7.04
C TRP A 66 -10.32 9.39 -7.98
N PHE A 67 -9.38 9.55 -8.92
CA PHE A 67 -8.92 8.47 -9.79
C PHE A 67 -8.33 7.31 -8.96
N TRP A 68 -7.46 7.61 -8.00
CA TRP A 68 -6.88 6.58 -7.14
C TRP A 68 -7.89 5.94 -6.19
N ILE A 69 -8.84 6.70 -5.66
CA ILE A 69 -9.95 6.14 -4.87
C ILE A 69 -10.80 5.17 -5.71
N ALA A 70 -11.24 5.59 -6.90
CA ALA A 70 -12.05 4.75 -7.78
C ALA A 70 -11.29 3.47 -8.20
N THR A 71 -9.99 3.61 -8.49
CA THR A 71 -9.12 2.46 -8.82
C THR A 71 -8.97 1.52 -7.63
N ALA A 72 -8.81 2.04 -6.41
CA ALA A 72 -8.66 1.21 -5.21
C ALA A 72 -9.92 0.39 -4.94
N ILE A 73 -11.09 1.03 -5.03
CA ILE A 73 -12.39 0.35 -4.91
C ILE A 73 -12.51 -0.76 -5.96
N SER A 74 -12.13 -0.48 -7.21
CA SER A 74 -12.18 -1.44 -8.30
C SER A 74 -11.25 -2.65 -8.07
N VAL A 75 -10.02 -2.41 -7.61
CA VAL A 75 -9.04 -3.46 -7.28
C VAL A 75 -9.54 -4.32 -6.12
N ILE A 76 -10.00 -3.71 -5.04
CA ILE A 76 -10.49 -4.42 -3.86
C ILE A 76 -11.72 -5.26 -4.22
N TYR A 77 -12.67 -4.67 -4.95
CA TYR A 77 -13.85 -5.38 -5.43
C TYR A 77 -13.46 -6.59 -6.29
N TRP A 78 -12.60 -6.39 -7.29
CA TRP A 78 -12.11 -7.47 -8.13
C TRP A 78 -11.40 -8.55 -7.33
N ALA A 79 -10.54 -8.18 -6.37
CA ALA A 79 -9.79 -9.12 -5.56
C ALA A 79 -10.72 -10.03 -4.75
N LEU A 80 -11.72 -9.44 -4.07
CA LEU A 80 -12.67 -10.19 -3.26
C LEU A 80 -13.60 -11.09 -4.09
N GLN A 81 -13.90 -10.71 -5.34
CA GLN A 81 -14.64 -11.56 -6.27
C GLN A 81 -13.82 -12.74 -6.81
N ASN A 82 -12.49 -12.62 -6.88
CA ASN A 82 -11.61 -13.66 -7.39
C ASN A 82 -11.13 -14.63 -6.30
N ASP A 83 -10.71 -14.12 -5.14
CA ASP A 83 -10.26 -14.93 -4.01
C ASP A 83 -10.28 -14.11 -2.70
N ARG A 84 -10.98 -14.61 -1.67
CA ARG A 84 -11.07 -13.93 -0.37
C ARG A 84 -9.70 -13.76 0.30
N ARG A 85 -8.73 -14.63 0.01
CA ARG A 85 -7.39 -14.58 0.61
C ARG A 85 -6.60 -13.34 0.19
N TYR A 86 -6.92 -12.77 -0.98
CA TYR A 86 -6.38 -11.48 -1.38
C TYR A 86 -6.79 -10.35 -0.43
N GLY A 87 -8.00 -10.44 0.15
CA GLY A 87 -8.47 -9.50 1.16
C GLY A 87 -7.55 -9.42 2.38
N TYR A 88 -6.98 -10.55 2.81
CA TYR A 88 -6.02 -10.56 3.92
C TYR A 88 -4.72 -9.83 3.56
N GLY A 89 -4.18 -10.08 2.36
CA GLY A 89 -2.98 -9.40 1.87
C GLY A 89 -3.20 -7.88 1.76
N ILE A 90 -4.32 -7.47 1.19
CA ILE A 90 -4.70 -6.05 1.08
C ILE A 90 -4.83 -5.41 2.47
N LEU A 91 -5.56 -6.05 3.39
CA LEU A 91 -5.78 -5.52 4.73
C LEU A 91 -4.46 -5.32 5.49
N VAL A 92 -3.55 -6.29 5.40
CA VAL A 92 -2.24 -6.21 6.06
C VAL A 92 -1.35 -5.16 5.39
N ALA A 93 -1.39 -5.02 4.05
CA ALA A 93 -0.65 -3.97 3.37
C ALA A 93 -1.18 -2.56 3.72
N LEU A 94 -2.48 -2.40 3.96
CA LEU A 94 -3.09 -1.11 4.34
C LEU A 94 -3.11 -0.86 5.85
N SER A 95 -2.80 -1.86 6.69
CA SER A 95 -2.84 -1.68 8.15
C SER A 95 -1.80 -0.69 8.67
N TYR A 96 -0.73 -0.47 7.91
CA TYR A 96 0.30 0.54 8.20
C TYR A 96 -0.31 1.94 8.25
N ASP A 97 -0.99 2.36 7.17
CA ASP A 97 -1.69 3.64 7.09
C ASP A 97 -2.79 3.74 8.15
N LEU A 98 -3.52 2.66 8.36
CA LEU A 98 -4.58 2.65 9.38
C LEU A 98 -3.99 2.85 10.78
N TRP A 99 -2.85 2.24 11.07
CA TRP A 99 -2.17 2.41 12.36
C TRP A 99 -1.62 3.83 12.51
N ASP A 100 -0.81 4.29 11.56
CA ASP A 100 -0.12 5.58 11.69
C ASP A 100 -1.05 6.77 11.52
N HIS A 101 -1.92 6.76 10.51
CA HIS A 101 -2.76 7.90 10.18
C HIS A 101 -4.12 7.90 10.87
N TRP A 102 -4.71 6.74 11.14
CA TRP A 102 -6.01 6.69 11.81
C TRP A 102 -5.90 6.45 13.31
N ILE A 103 -5.07 5.51 13.77
CA ILE A 103 -5.01 5.18 15.21
C ILE A 103 -4.12 6.16 15.97
N LEU A 104 -2.83 6.24 15.62
CA LEU A 104 -1.86 7.05 16.38
C LEU A 104 -2.21 8.54 16.35
N ARG A 105 -2.56 9.07 15.18
CA ARG A 105 -2.97 10.48 15.05
C ARG A 105 -4.27 10.77 15.79
N THR A 106 -5.26 9.87 15.79
CA THR A 106 -6.49 10.08 16.58
C THR A 106 -6.20 10.12 18.07
N ILE A 107 -5.34 9.23 18.57
CA ILE A 107 -4.93 9.22 19.99
C ILE A 107 -4.23 10.53 20.35
N SER A 108 -3.25 10.94 19.54
CA SER A 108 -2.53 12.21 19.72
C SER A 108 -3.48 13.41 19.74
N CYS A 109 -4.42 13.45 18.79
CA CYS A 109 -5.29 14.58 18.58
C CYS A 109 -6.39 14.69 19.66
N SER A 110 -6.82 13.55 20.24
CA SER A 110 -7.78 13.53 21.35
C SER A 110 -7.23 14.14 22.64
N GLN A 111 -5.90 14.23 22.79
CA GLN A 111 -5.26 14.78 23.99
C GLN A 111 -5.16 16.31 23.99
N GLU A 112 -5.11 16.97 22.83
CA GLU A 112 -4.88 18.43 22.72
C GLU A 112 -6.14 19.23 22.31
N GLY A 113 -7.26 18.56 22.00
CA GLY A 113 -8.47 19.21 21.50
C GLY A 113 -8.40 19.57 20.01
N PHE A 114 -9.54 19.92 19.39
CA PHE A 114 -9.72 19.90 17.93
C PHE A 114 -9.80 21.28 17.22
N PRO A 115 -8.92 22.28 17.45
CA PRO A 115 -9.07 23.57 16.78
C PRO A 115 -8.55 23.60 15.32
N GLU A 116 -7.51 22.82 14.96
CA GLU A 116 -6.88 22.87 13.61
C GLU A 116 -6.87 21.53 12.83
N GLY A 117 -7.49 20.49 13.38
CA GLY A 117 -7.50 19.14 12.79
C GLY A 117 -6.28 18.28 13.19
N CYS A 118 -6.32 16.99 12.81
CA CYS A 118 -5.41 15.96 13.34
C CYS A 118 -4.27 15.55 12.41
N MET A 119 -4.18 16.15 11.22
CA MET A 119 -3.29 15.67 10.16
C MET A 119 -1.84 16.15 10.30
N SER A 120 -1.56 17.15 11.13
CA SER A 120 -0.23 17.75 11.34
C SER A 120 0.48 17.29 12.62
N LEU A 121 -0.18 16.50 13.48
CA LEU A 121 0.37 16.05 14.77
C LEU A 121 1.18 14.75 14.61
N TYR A 122 2.49 14.84 14.87
CA TYR A 122 3.40 13.70 14.97
C TYR A 122 3.71 13.41 16.45
N ALA A 123 2.82 12.68 17.13
CA ALA A 123 3.10 12.13 18.45
C ALA A 123 3.38 10.62 18.36
N TYR A 124 4.09 10.10 19.37
CA TYR A 124 4.50 8.68 19.46
C TYR A 124 5.35 8.19 18.28
N GLU A 125 6.31 9.00 17.81
CA GLU A 125 7.14 8.69 16.62
C GLU A 125 7.76 7.29 16.64
N HIS A 126 8.16 6.77 17.81
CA HIS A 126 8.73 5.43 17.98
C HIS A 126 7.73 4.28 17.72
N LEU A 127 6.43 4.57 17.62
CA LEU A 127 5.38 3.62 17.28
C LEU A 127 4.94 3.74 15.82
N HIS A 128 5.46 4.73 15.09
CA HIS A 128 5.11 4.92 13.68
C HIS A 128 5.75 3.82 12.87
N LEU A 129 4.93 3.06 12.18
CA LEU A 129 5.41 1.99 11.32
C LEU A 129 6.18 2.58 10.13
N HIS A 130 5.82 3.78 9.66
CA HIS A 130 6.53 4.52 8.60
C HIS A 130 8.04 4.69 8.89
N GLN A 131 8.54 4.49 10.12
CA GLN A 131 9.98 4.43 10.37
C GLN A 131 10.74 3.44 9.47
N LEU A 132 10.11 2.34 9.04
CA LEU A 132 10.72 1.42 8.07
C LEU A 132 10.88 2.07 6.69
N GLU A 133 9.89 2.84 6.24
CA GLU A 133 9.98 3.61 5.00
C GLU A 133 11.12 4.63 5.09
N TRP A 134 11.15 5.43 6.17
CA TRP A 134 12.21 6.40 6.42
C TRP A 134 13.59 5.75 6.42
N PHE A 135 13.73 4.59 7.06
CA PHE A 135 14.98 3.82 7.04
C PHE A 135 15.41 3.44 5.62
N ILE A 136 14.47 3.00 4.77
CA ILE A 136 14.76 2.69 3.35
C ILE A 136 15.19 3.94 2.60
N LEU A 137 14.49 5.06 2.79
CA LEU A 137 14.79 6.33 2.13
C LEU A 137 16.16 6.86 2.51
N ASP A 138 16.47 6.87 3.81
CA ASP A 138 17.72 7.41 4.34
C ASP A 138 18.93 6.50 4.05
N SER A 139 18.70 5.21 3.85
CA SER A 139 19.79 4.25 3.59
C SER A 139 20.02 4.02 2.09
N VAL A 140 18.96 3.81 1.31
CA VAL A 140 19.03 3.36 -0.08
C VAL A 140 18.91 4.52 -1.06
N PHE A 141 18.06 5.49 -0.75
CA PHE A 141 17.73 6.61 -1.65
C PHE A 141 18.24 7.96 -1.14
N ALA A 142 19.27 7.95 -0.29
CA ALA A 142 19.91 9.16 0.21
C ALA A 142 20.41 10.02 -0.95
N GLY A 143 19.95 11.28 -0.99
CA GLY A 143 20.35 12.25 -2.02
C GLY A 143 19.64 12.11 -3.37
N VAL A 144 18.65 11.23 -3.51
CA VAL A 144 17.79 11.17 -4.70
C VAL A 144 16.76 12.30 -4.65
N GLU A 145 16.64 13.02 -5.77
CA GLU A 145 15.68 14.12 -5.92
C GLU A 145 14.24 13.61 -5.87
N ARG A 146 13.38 14.32 -5.15
CA ARG A 146 11.95 14.00 -4.99
C ARG A 146 11.13 14.91 -5.90
N HIS A 147 10.24 14.34 -6.70
CA HIS A 147 9.42 15.08 -7.67
C HIS A 147 7.99 15.35 -7.18
N TYR A 148 7.88 15.71 -5.90
CA TYR A 148 6.60 15.97 -5.26
C TYR A 148 5.88 17.16 -5.92
N GLY A 149 4.66 16.95 -6.39
CA GLY A 149 3.83 17.96 -7.05
C GLY A 149 4.15 18.21 -8.53
N ASP A 150 5.12 17.53 -9.13
CA ASP A 150 5.35 17.61 -10.59
C ASP A 150 4.37 16.69 -11.33
N GLU A 151 3.37 17.29 -11.97
CA GLU A 151 2.30 16.58 -12.69
C GLU A 151 2.86 15.62 -13.75
N SER A 152 4.05 15.91 -14.31
CA SER A 152 4.72 15.05 -15.30
C SER A 152 5.05 13.68 -14.73
N PHE A 153 5.29 13.59 -13.41
CA PHE A 153 5.64 12.34 -12.73
C PHE A 153 4.43 11.48 -12.36
N PHE A 154 3.21 11.95 -12.61
CA PHE A 154 2.01 11.11 -12.46
C PHE A 154 2.04 9.90 -13.40
N ILE A 155 2.68 10.02 -14.58
CA ILE A 155 2.87 8.89 -15.49
C ILE A 155 3.66 7.75 -14.84
N VAL A 156 4.60 8.06 -13.94
CA VAL A 156 5.40 7.06 -13.23
C VAL A 156 4.52 6.25 -12.28
N GLU A 157 3.59 6.90 -11.57
CA GLU A 157 2.60 6.22 -10.74
C GLU A 157 1.72 5.26 -11.57
N LEU A 158 1.25 5.71 -12.75
CA LEU A 158 0.46 4.89 -13.65
C LEU A 158 1.23 3.68 -14.17
N LEU A 159 2.49 3.87 -14.58
CA LEU A 159 3.36 2.78 -15.03
C LEU A 159 3.59 1.78 -13.90
N PHE A 160 3.82 2.26 -12.69
CA PHE A 160 4.03 1.42 -11.52
C PHE A 160 2.80 0.57 -11.18
N ALA A 161 1.61 1.19 -11.13
CA ALA A 161 0.35 0.48 -10.93
C ALA A 161 0.08 -0.54 -12.07
N GLY A 162 0.37 -0.16 -13.32
CA GLY A 162 0.27 -1.04 -14.48
C GLY A 162 1.19 -2.27 -14.38
N LEU A 163 2.43 -2.07 -13.93
CA LEU A 163 3.40 -3.15 -13.70
C LEU A 163 2.93 -4.10 -12.59
N LEU A 164 2.34 -3.58 -11.51
CA LEU A 164 1.76 -4.41 -10.45
C LEU A 164 0.58 -5.24 -10.96
N CYS A 165 -0.32 -4.65 -11.75
CA CYS A 165 -1.41 -5.38 -12.41
C CYS A 165 -0.88 -6.50 -13.31
N TRP A 166 0.14 -6.21 -14.11
CA TRP A 166 0.79 -7.21 -14.97
C TRP A 166 1.46 -8.32 -14.14
N ALA A 167 2.18 -7.96 -13.07
CA ALA A 167 2.84 -8.90 -12.17
C ALA A 167 1.82 -9.85 -11.52
N ILE A 168 0.68 -9.34 -11.04
CA ILE A 168 -0.40 -10.18 -10.49
C ILE A 168 -0.96 -11.11 -11.56
N SER A 169 -1.23 -10.61 -12.77
CA SER A 169 -1.72 -11.45 -13.87
C SER A 169 -0.74 -12.59 -14.20
N TRP A 170 0.55 -12.29 -14.18
CA TRP A 170 1.62 -13.27 -14.37
C TRP A 170 1.71 -14.27 -13.20
N LEU A 171 1.69 -13.79 -11.95
CA LEU A 171 1.75 -14.60 -10.73
C LEU A 171 0.56 -15.56 -10.64
N ARG A 172 -0.65 -15.10 -10.97
CA ARG A 172 -1.85 -15.95 -10.99
C ARG A 172 -1.73 -17.12 -11.96
N ARG A 173 -1.01 -16.96 -13.08
CA ARG A 173 -0.79 -18.03 -14.06
C ARG A 173 0.34 -18.97 -13.64
N ARG A 174 1.38 -18.46 -12.99
CA ARG A 174 2.60 -19.23 -12.66
C ARG A 174 2.54 -19.90 -11.29
N ALA A 175 1.89 -19.26 -10.34
CA ALA A 175 1.72 -19.72 -8.97
C ALA A 175 0.25 -19.53 -8.55
N PRO A 176 -0.71 -20.24 -9.21
CA PRO A 176 -2.11 -20.17 -8.84
C PRO A 176 -2.27 -20.59 -7.37
N LEU A 177 -3.13 -19.88 -6.64
CA LEU A 177 -3.40 -20.24 -5.26
C LEU A 177 -4.03 -21.63 -5.19
N PRO A 178 -3.71 -22.44 -4.18
CA PRO A 178 -4.34 -23.75 -4.01
C PRO A 178 -5.85 -23.57 -3.95
N VAL A 179 -6.59 -24.32 -4.78
CA VAL A 179 -8.04 -24.44 -4.62
C VAL A 179 -8.26 -25.11 -3.27
N GLY A 180 -9.13 -24.54 -2.43
CA GLY A 180 -9.37 -25.06 -1.09
C GLY A 180 -9.64 -26.56 -1.17
N VAL A 181 -8.84 -27.33 -0.41
CA VAL A 181 -9.34 -28.58 0.14
C VAL A 181 -10.54 -28.11 0.97
N GLU A 182 -11.74 -28.52 0.55
CA GLU A 182 -12.93 -28.41 1.37
C GLU A 182 -12.58 -28.88 2.78
N GLU A 183 -13.13 -28.18 3.77
CA GLU A 183 -13.10 -28.56 5.18
C GLU A 183 -13.14 -30.10 5.35
N GLU A 184 -12.03 -30.71 5.75
CA GLU A 184 -12.03 -32.00 6.44
C GLU A 184 -11.97 -31.74 7.95
#